data_AF-A0A7S0E9Y5-F1
#
_entry.id   AF-A0A7S0E9Y5-F1
#
_cell.length_a   1.000
_cell.length_b   1.000
_cell.length_c   1.000
_cell.angle_alpha   90.00
_cell.angle_beta   90.00
_cell.angle_gamma   90.00
#
_symmetry.space_group_name_H-M   'P 1'
#
loop_
_entity.id
_entity.type
_entity.pdbx_description
1 polymer ?
#
loop_
_entity_poly.entity_id
_entity_poly.type
_entity_poly.pdbx_seq_one_letter_code
_entity_poly.pdbx_strand_id
1 'polypeptide(L)'
;LEGRPQPHLFLQLSILAKEAEEAERLAYFASKEGMEDRIEYCEKAKRSVLNVFEDFPSLCKADFSQFLAILPRLQPRAYSIASSPLAHNQELHFCVVVVEYRSPLGRSLKKGVCSSYIGSLAQLDYLPVAIIPDFGSGLAFSFNKPAIVVGAGSGIAPFRGILWERKMMKFKNLLVSSVYAVFGFRYRRGDFLYENEWQYLFCGDCEGE
;
A
#
# COMPACT_ATOMS: atom_id res chain seq x y z
N LEU A 1 -2.68 8.77 13.41
CA LEU A 1 -3.80 9.73 13.27
C LEU A 1 -4.67 9.44 12.05
N GLU A 2 -4.13 9.32 10.84
CA GLU A 2 -4.92 9.02 9.63
C GLU A 2 -5.46 7.58 9.53
N GLY A 3 -5.05 6.69 10.44
CA GLY A 3 -5.50 5.31 10.48
C GLY A 3 -6.99 5.18 10.81
N ARG A 4 -7.58 4.06 10.42
CA ARG A 4 -8.95 3.69 10.77
C ARG A 4 -9.05 3.39 12.28
N PRO A 5 -9.98 4.03 13.02
CA PRO A 5 -10.24 3.71 14.41
C PRO A 5 -10.68 2.24 14.58
N GLN A 6 -10.07 1.54 15.54
CA GLN A 6 -10.39 0.15 15.85
C GLN A 6 -11.32 0.06 17.07
N PRO A 7 -12.09 -1.04 17.23
CA PRO A 7 -12.98 -1.23 18.38
C PRO A 7 -12.30 -0.98 19.74
N HIS A 8 -11.10 -1.54 19.91
CA HIS A 8 -10.33 -1.40 21.15
C HIS A 8 -9.93 0.06 21.43
N LEU A 9 -9.65 0.85 20.39
CA LEU A 9 -9.32 2.27 20.56
C LEU A 9 -10.51 3.05 21.12
N PHE A 10 -11.74 2.76 20.68
CA PHE A 10 -12.94 3.41 21.23
C PHE A 10 -13.12 3.12 22.73
N LEU A 11 -12.81 1.90 23.17
CA LEU A 11 -12.85 1.56 24.60
C LEU A 11 -11.80 2.33 25.40
N GLN A 12 -10.61 2.54 24.85
CA GLN A 12 -9.58 3.34 25.51
C GLN A 12 -9.99 4.83 25.57
N LEU A 13 -10.59 5.34 24.50
CA LEU A 13 -11.05 6.72 24.40
C LEU A 13 -12.21 7.01 25.36
N SER A 14 -13.13 6.08 25.58
CA SER A 14 -14.24 6.28 26.53
C SER A 14 -13.76 6.50 27.96
N ILE A 15 -12.62 5.91 28.34
CA ILE A 15 -12.00 6.10 29.66
C ILE A 15 -11.34 7.49 29.78
N LEU A 16 -10.85 8.04 28.66
CA LEU A 16 -10.17 9.34 28.64
C LEU A 16 -11.12 10.53 28.49
N ALA A 17 -12.29 10.32 27.88
CA ALA A 17 -13.31 11.34 27.69
C ALA A 17 -13.71 11.96 29.03
N LYS A 18 -13.81 13.29 29.05
CA LYS A 18 -14.12 14.05 30.28
C LYS A 18 -15.60 14.40 30.42
N GLU A 19 -16.36 14.26 29.34
CA GLU A 19 -17.81 14.46 29.33
C GLU A 19 -18.51 13.09 29.31
N ALA A 20 -19.53 12.91 30.14
CA ALA A 20 -20.20 11.63 30.32
C ALA A 20 -20.87 11.12 29.02
N GLU A 21 -21.52 12.01 28.27
CA GLU A 21 -22.20 11.66 27.01
C GLU A 21 -21.20 11.19 25.93
N GLU A 22 -20.05 11.85 25.83
CA GLU A 22 -18.99 11.44 24.90
C GLU A 22 -18.40 10.08 25.30
N ALA A 23 -18.14 9.89 26.60
CA ALA A 23 -17.63 8.62 27.14
C ALA A 23 -18.59 7.46 26.84
N GLU A 24 -19.89 7.66 27.07
CA GLU A 24 -20.93 6.66 26.78
C GLU A 24 -21.00 6.33 25.29
N ARG A 25 -20.98 7.34 24.41
CA ARG A 25 -21.00 7.12 22.96
C ARG A 25 -19.76 6.39 22.46
N LEU A 26 -18.58 6.71 22.98
CA LEU A 26 -17.33 6.02 22.68
C LEU A 26 -17.37 4.56 23.17
N ALA A 27 -17.90 4.32 24.37
CA ALA A 27 -18.08 2.97 24.91
C ALA A 27 -19.07 2.14 24.07
N TYR A 28 -20.16 2.76 23.62
CA TYR A 28 -21.13 2.16 22.69
C TYR A 28 -20.45 1.74 21.38
N PHE A 29 -19.62 2.60 20.76
CA PHE A 29 -18.87 2.21 19.57
C PHE A 29 -17.90 1.05 19.80
N ALA A 30 -17.41 0.85 21.02
CA ALA A 30 -16.56 -0.29 21.36
C ALA A 30 -17.36 -1.60 21.55
N SER A 31 -18.66 -1.51 21.82
CA SER A 31 -19.51 -2.64 22.15
C SER A 31 -19.97 -3.44 20.91
N LYS A 32 -20.69 -4.55 21.16
CA LYS A 32 -21.31 -5.33 20.08
C LYS A 32 -22.53 -4.62 19.52
N GLU A 33 -23.30 -3.97 20.39
CA GLU A 33 -24.53 -3.23 20.08
C GLU A 33 -24.24 -2.01 19.18
N GLY A 34 -23.09 -1.35 19.35
CA GLY A 34 -22.66 -0.24 18.50
C GLY A 34 -21.82 -0.63 17.29
N MET A 35 -21.76 -1.92 16.94
CA MET A 35 -20.94 -2.39 15.81
C MET A 35 -21.38 -1.78 14.48
N GLU A 36 -22.68 -1.80 14.16
CA GLU A 36 -23.22 -1.27 12.90
C GLU A 36 -23.01 0.25 12.80
N ASP A 37 -23.36 0.96 13.88
CA ASP A 37 -23.14 2.39 14.04
C ASP A 37 -21.65 2.77 13.90
N ARG A 38 -20.73 1.98 14.48
CA ARG A 38 -19.29 2.19 14.32
C ARG A 38 -18.85 1.97 12.88
N ILE A 39 -19.36 0.94 12.19
CA ILE A 39 -19.04 0.67 10.78
C ILE A 39 -19.49 1.84 9.92
N GLU A 40 -20.68 2.37 10.16
CA GLU A 40 -21.19 3.55 9.48
C GLU A 40 -20.33 4.79 9.74
N TYR A 41 -20.07 5.07 11.03
CA TYR A 41 -19.28 6.20 11.48
C TYR A 41 -17.83 6.16 10.97
N CYS A 42 -17.21 4.98 10.91
CA CYS A 42 -15.81 4.81 10.51
C CYS A 42 -15.63 4.45 9.03
N GLU A 43 -16.21 3.33 8.59
CA GLU A 43 -15.90 2.73 7.28
C GLU A 43 -16.59 3.43 6.13
N LYS A 44 -17.89 3.65 6.26
CA LYS A 44 -18.70 4.31 5.22
C LYS A 44 -18.30 5.78 5.11
N ALA A 45 -18.11 6.46 6.23
CA ALA A 45 -17.67 7.86 6.22
C ALA A 45 -16.15 8.07 6.03
N LYS A 46 -15.35 6.99 6.04
CA LYS A 46 -13.87 7.02 5.99
C LYS A 46 -13.25 7.93 7.05
N ARG A 47 -13.77 7.88 8.28
CA ARG A 47 -13.22 8.64 9.41
C ARG A 47 -11.91 8.05 9.90
N SER A 48 -10.98 8.94 10.23
CA SER A 48 -9.69 8.64 10.82
C SER A 48 -9.71 8.82 12.34
N VAL A 49 -8.67 8.37 13.04
CA VAL A 49 -8.50 8.65 14.48
C VAL A 49 -8.55 10.15 14.76
N LEU A 50 -7.95 10.98 13.89
CA LEU A 50 -8.03 12.44 14.03
C LEU A 50 -9.47 12.95 14.03
N ASN A 51 -10.33 12.41 13.17
CA ASN A 51 -11.73 12.82 13.12
C ASN A 51 -12.51 12.43 14.38
N VAL A 52 -12.10 11.38 15.09
CA VAL A 52 -12.66 11.05 16.40
C VAL A 52 -12.33 12.15 17.40
N PHE A 53 -11.08 12.60 17.48
CA PHE A 53 -10.71 13.72 18.36
C PHE A 53 -11.41 15.04 18.01
N GLU A 54 -11.69 15.28 16.72
CA GLU A 54 -12.47 16.44 16.28
C GLU A 54 -13.95 16.33 16.67
N ASP A 55 -14.54 15.14 16.58
CA ASP A 55 -15.97 14.90 16.86
C ASP A 55 -16.25 14.75 18.37
N PHE A 56 -15.23 14.43 19.17
CA PHE A 56 -15.30 14.23 20.63
C PHE A 56 -14.29 15.17 21.35
N PRO A 57 -14.59 16.47 21.43
CA PRO A 57 -13.64 17.48 21.92
C PRO A 57 -13.24 17.30 23.39
N SER A 58 -14.01 16.57 24.20
CA SER A 58 -13.60 16.29 25.59
C SER A 58 -12.30 15.48 25.69
N LEU A 59 -11.97 14.72 24.64
CA LEU A 59 -10.70 13.99 24.54
C LEU A 59 -9.48 14.91 24.50
N CYS A 60 -9.63 16.14 24.01
CA CYS A 60 -8.56 17.14 23.98
C CYS A 60 -8.20 17.67 25.38
N LYS A 61 -9.04 17.39 26.39
CA LYS A 61 -8.77 17.70 27.80
C LYS A 61 -7.93 16.60 28.49
N ALA A 62 -7.63 15.49 27.81
CA ALA A 62 -6.78 14.43 28.36
C ALA A 62 -5.30 14.84 28.33
N ASP A 63 -4.51 14.26 29.24
CA ASP A 63 -3.08 14.57 29.32
C ASP A 63 -2.35 14.05 28.08
N PHE A 64 -1.32 14.78 27.63
CA PHE A 64 -0.55 14.40 26.45
C PHE A 64 0.09 12.99 26.56
N SER A 65 0.50 12.60 27.77
CA SER A 65 1.02 11.25 28.04
C SER A 65 -0.04 10.16 27.80
N GLN A 66 -1.27 10.39 28.23
CA GLN A 66 -2.41 9.49 28.00
C GLN A 66 -2.73 9.39 26.52
N PHE A 67 -2.73 10.54 25.82
CA PHE A 67 -2.90 10.59 24.37
C PHE A 67 -1.86 9.75 23.63
N LEU A 68 -0.56 9.89 23.95
CA LEU A 68 0.50 9.10 23.33
C LEU A 68 0.36 7.60 23.60
N ALA A 69 -0.10 7.21 24.79
CA ALA A 69 -0.25 5.81 25.18
C ALA A 69 -1.34 5.07 24.38
N ILE A 70 -2.37 5.77 23.92
CA ILE A 70 -3.50 5.16 23.19
C ILE A 70 -3.36 5.22 21.66
N LEU A 71 -2.44 6.05 21.14
CA LEU A 71 -2.33 6.21 19.70
C LEU A 71 -1.83 4.92 19.02
N PRO A 72 -2.47 4.50 17.92
CA PRO A 72 -1.99 3.36 17.16
C PRO A 72 -0.62 3.69 16.55
N ARG A 73 0.32 2.73 16.65
CA ARG A 73 1.63 2.84 16.01
C ARG A 73 1.49 2.96 14.50
N LEU A 74 2.29 3.86 13.90
CA LEU A 74 2.41 3.96 12.45
C LEU A 74 2.99 2.66 11.89
N GLN A 75 2.24 2.00 11.02
CA GLN A 75 2.67 0.74 10.40
C GLN A 75 3.48 1.01 9.13
N PRO A 76 4.54 0.22 8.85
CA PRO A 76 5.22 0.28 7.56
C PRO A 76 4.28 -0.16 6.44
N ARG A 77 4.58 0.27 5.20
CA ARG A 77 3.82 -0.11 4.01
C ARG A 77 4.65 -1.02 3.13
N ALA A 78 4.14 -2.23 2.88
CA ALA A 78 4.78 -3.18 1.99
C ALA A 78 4.48 -2.84 0.53
N TYR A 79 5.50 -2.93 -0.31
CA TYR A 79 5.43 -2.81 -1.76
C TYR A 79 6.17 -3.99 -2.38
N SER A 80 5.65 -4.51 -3.50
CA SER A 80 6.34 -5.52 -4.27
C SER A 80 7.56 -4.91 -4.97
N ILE A 81 8.69 -5.60 -4.86
CA ILE A 81 9.91 -5.25 -5.58
C ILE A 81 9.66 -5.40 -7.08
N ALA A 82 10.04 -4.40 -7.86
CA ALA A 82 9.84 -4.32 -9.30
C ALA A 82 11.14 -4.37 -10.10
N SER A 83 12.29 -4.59 -9.45
CA SER A 83 13.60 -4.80 -10.07
C SER A 83 14.06 -6.25 -9.96
N SER A 84 15.08 -6.59 -10.75
CA SER A 84 15.87 -7.81 -10.64
C SER A 84 17.29 -7.42 -10.21
N PRO A 85 17.92 -8.12 -9.25
CA PRO A 85 19.31 -7.88 -8.89
C PRO A 85 20.29 -8.25 -10.02
N LEU A 86 19.90 -9.15 -10.94
CA LEU A 86 20.71 -9.46 -12.12
C LEU A 86 20.69 -8.33 -13.15
N ALA A 87 19.58 -7.61 -13.25
CA ALA A 87 19.42 -6.52 -14.22
C ALA A 87 19.85 -5.17 -13.65
N HIS A 88 19.61 -4.93 -12.36
CA HIS A 88 19.78 -3.65 -11.71
C HIS A 88 20.53 -3.87 -10.39
N ASN A 89 21.86 -3.91 -10.47
CA ASN A 89 22.71 -4.18 -9.32
C ASN A 89 22.67 -2.99 -8.35
N GLN A 90 22.51 -3.27 -7.05
CA GLN A 90 22.40 -2.26 -5.98
C GLN A 90 21.19 -1.29 -6.12
N GLU A 91 20.20 -1.65 -6.93
CA GLU A 91 19.00 -0.84 -7.15
C GLU A 91 17.72 -1.58 -6.73
N LEU A 92 16.89 -0.90 -5.94
CA LEU A 92 15.58 -1.40 -5.53
C LEU A 92 14.50 -0.55 -6.22
N HIS A 93 13.76 -1.15 -7.14
CA HIS A 93 12.63 -0.49 -7.79
C HIS A 93 11.32 -0.96 -7.17
N PHE A 94 10.33 -0.09 -7.14
CA PHE A 94 8.97 -0.42 -6.70
C PHE A 94 7.98 0.50 -7.43
N CYS A 95 6.76 0.00 -7.66
CA CYS A 95 5.72 0.73 -8.38
C CYS A 95 4.65 1.21 -7.38
N VAL A 96 4.52 2.52 -7.20
CA VAL A 96 3.57 3.11 -6.23
C VAL A 96 2.48 3.88 -6.95
N VAL A 97 1.24 3.58 -6.60
CA VAL A 97 0.10 4.47 -6.91
C VAL A 97 -0.03 5.49 -5.79
N VAL A 98 0.00 6.78 -6.14
CA VAL A 98 -0.29 7.86 -5.18
C VAL A 98 -1.77 7.82 -4.83
N VAL A 99 -2.08 7.44 -3.59
CA VAL A 99 -3.45 7.33 -3.11
C VAL A 99 -3.96 8.72 -2.72
N GLU A 100 -5.00 9.17 -3.41
CA GLU A 100 -5.74 10.38 -3.09
C GLU A 100 -7.23 10.18 -3.36
N TYR A 101 -8.08 10.53 -2.40
CA TYR A 101 -9.53 10.45 -2.54
C TYR A 101 -10.22 11.47 -1.63
N ARG A 102 -11.46 11.86 -1.95
CA ARG A 102 -12.30 12.65 -1.06
C ARG A 102 -13.12 11.72 -0.17
N SER A 103 -13.22 12.02 1.12
CA SER A 103 -14.09 11.24 2.01
C SER A 103 -15.55 11.31 1.51
N PRO A 104 -16.37 10.27 1.70
CA PRO A 104 -17.74 10.22 1.16
C PRO A 104 -18.65 11.37 1.62
N LEU A 105 -18.37 11.96 2.79
CA LEU A 105 -19.07 13.13 3.31
C LEU A 105 -18.46 14.46 2.86
N GLY A 106 -17.51 14.45 1.91
CA GLY A 106 -16.85 15.65 1.38
C GLY A 106 -15.97 16.40 2.39
N ARG A 107 -15.87 15.93 3.64
CA ARG A 107 -15.25 16.64 4.77
C ARG A 107 -13.76 16.94 4.56
N SER A 108 -13.03 16.05 3.88
CA SER A 108 -11.58 16.23 3.70
C SER A 108 -11.04 15.48 2.50
N LEU A 109 -10.04 16.08 1.84
CA LEU A 109 -9.15 15.36 0.92
C LEU A 109 -8.25 14.43 1.74
N LYS A 110 -8.33 13.13 1.49
CA LYS A 110 -7.50 12.11 2.13
C LYS A 110 -6.39 11.68 1.19
N LYS A 111 -5.16 11.72 1.70
CA LYS A 111 -3.96 11.24 1.02
C LYS A 111 -3.42 10.01 1.74
N GLY A 112 -2.96 9.01 0.99
CA GLY A 112 -2.31 7.85 1.57
C GLY A 112 -0.94 8.24 2.11
N VAL A 113 -0.74 8.15 3.43
CA VAL A 113 0.46 8.62 4.15
C VAL A 113 1.76 8.22 3.45
N CYS A 114 1.98 6.93 3.21
CA CYS A 114 3.22 6.43 2.61
C CYS A 114 3.34 6.79 1.12
N SER A 115 2.27 6.63 0.35
CA SER A 115 2.30 6.90 -1.10
C SER A 115 2.49 8.38 -1.42
N SER A 116 1.89 9.29 -0.65
CA SER A 116 2.08 10.72 -0.82
C SER A 116 3.45 11.18 -0.33
N TYR A 117 3.97 10.57 0.75
CA TYR A 117 5.34 10.81 1.21
C TYR A 117 6.34 10.44 0.12
N ILE A 118 6.27 9.22 -0.42
CA ILE A 118 7.12 8.77 -1.52
C ILE A 118 6.99 9.70 -2.73
N GLY A 119 5.76 10.08 -3.10
CA GLY A 119 5.53 11.00 -4.22
C GLY A 119 6.03 12.43 -4.00
N SER A 120 6.40 12.80 -2.77
CA SER A 120 6.98 14.11 -2.43
C SER A 120 8.50 14.11 -2.35
N LEU A 121 9.15 12.94 -2.39
CA LEU A 121 10.60 12.83 -2.30
C LEU A 121 11.26 13.37 -3.58
N ALA A 122 12.37 14.08 -3.39
CA ALA A 122 13.27 14.51 -4.44
C ALA A 122 14.37 13.46 -4.68
N GLN A 123 15.12 13.65 -5.77
CA GLN A 123 16.31 12.83 -6.03
C GLN A 123 17.31 12.99 -4.87
N LEU A 124 17.92 11.88 -4.45
CA LEU A 124 18.88 11.79 -3.32
C LEU A 124 18.27 11.91 -1.92
N ASP A 125 16.94 12.02 -1.78
CA ASP A 125 16.30 11.92 -0.47
C ASP A 125 16.45 10.52 0.14
N TYR A 126 16.50 10.48 1.47
CA TYR A 126 16.60 9.23 2.21
C TYR A 126 15.21 8.61 2.48
N LEU A 127 15.04 7.36 2.05
CA LEU A 127 13.86 6.56 2.34
C LEU A 127 14.27 5.30 3.14
N PRO A 128 13.91 5.20 4.43
CA PRO A 128 14.13 3.98 5.19
C PRO A 128 13.32 2.81 4.60
N VAL A 129 14.00 1.75 4.20
CA VAL A 129 13.38 0.53 3.65
C VAL A 129 13.91 -0.71 4.35
N ALA A 130 13.05 -1.72 4.46
CA ALA A 130 13.42 -3.05 4.92
C ALA A 130 12.88 -4.08 3.92
N ILE A 131 13.70 -5.08 3.58
CA ILE A 131 13.27 -6.19 2.73
C ILE A 131 12.58 -7.21 3.63
N ILE A 132 11.31 -7.48 3.34
CA ILE A 132 10.52 -8.51 4.00
C ILE A 132 10.58 -9.75 3.10
N PRO A 133 11.17 -10.86 3.55
CA PRO A 133 11.16 -12.09 2.77
C PRO A 133 9.73 -12.56 2.52
N ASP A 134 9.47 -13.04 1.32
CA ASP A 134 8.17 -13.58 0.98
C ASP A 134 8.03 -15.03 1.50
N PHE A 135 7.15 -15.22 2.47
CA PHE A 135 6.81 -16.53 3.04
C PHE A 135 5.42 -16.97 2.57
N GLY A 136 5.21 -17.07 1.25
CA GLY A 136 4.05 -17.74 0.69
C GLY A 136 3.03 -16.85 -0.02
N SER A 137 3.44 -15.73 -0.63
CA SER A 137 2.57 -14.98 -1.54
C SER A 137 2.16 -15.75 -2.79
N GLY A 138 2.74 -16.93 -3.03
CA GLY A 138 2.53 -17.72 -4.24
C GLY A 138 3.30 -17.20 -5.46
N LEU A 139 4.07 -16.11 -5.32
CA LEU A 139 4.96 -15.57 -6.37
C LEU A 139 6.25 -16.37 -6.56
N ALA A 140 6.38 -17.55 -5.95
CA ALA A 140 7.51 -18.45 -6.18
C ALA A 140 7.53 -18.92 -7.64
N PHE A 141 8.31 -18.22 -8.46
CA PHE A 141 8.39 -18.47 -9.89
C PHE A 141 9.49 -19.49 -10.18
N SER A 142 9.12 -20.65 -10.70
CA SER A 142 10.11 -21.57 -11.26
C SER A 142 10.47 -21.10 -12.66
N PHE A 143 11.71 -20.66 -12.86
CA PHE A 143 12.17 -20.22 -14.18
C PHE A 143 12.20 -21.36 -15.22
N ASN A 144 12.21 -22.62 -14.77
CA ASN A 144 12.27 -23.81 -15.62
C ASN A 144 10.90 -24.32 -16.09
N LYS A 145 9.78 -23.69 -15.67
CA LYS A 145 8.42 -24.09 -16.07
C LYS A 145 7.72 -22.96 -16.82
N PRO A 146 6.87 -23.27 -17.81
CA PRO A 146 6.05 -22.26 -18.47
C PRO A 146 5.14 -21.59 -17.44
N ALA A 147 4.89 -20.29 -17.62
CA ALA A 147 4.04 -19.56 -16.69
C ALA A 147 3.26 -18.43 -17.38
N ILE A 148 2.14 -18.06 -16.76
CA ILE A 148 1.31 -16.93 -17.17
C ILE A 148 1.32 -15.92 -16.03
N VAL A 149 1.75 -14.69 -16.30
CA VAL A 149 1.69 -13.58 -15.35
C VAL A 149 0.55 -12.66 -15.71
N VAL A 150 -0.28 -12.33 -14.72
CA VAL A 150 -1.46 -11.47 -14.91
C VAL A 150 -1.36 -10.32 -13.93
N GLY A 151 -1.23 -9.10 -14.43
CA GLY A 151 -1.11 -7.91 -13.60
C GLY A 151 -1.85 -6.71 -14.19
N ALA A 152 -2.64 -6.03 -13.35
CA ALA A 152 -3.34 -4.82 -13.72
C ALA A 152 -2.81 -3.62 -12.92
N GLY A 153 -2.60 -2.48 -13.59
CA GLY A 153 -2.03 -1.28 -12.98
C GLY A 153 -0.71 -1.56 -12.23
N SER A 154 -0.59 -1.09 -10.99
CA SER A 154 0.60 -1.35 -10.15
C SER A 154 0.78 -2.82 -9.74
N GLY A 155 -0.23 -3.67 -9.95
CA GLY A 155 -0.10 -5.12 -9.79
C GLY A 155 0.95 -5.74 -10.73
N ILE A 156 1.45 -4.98 -11.70
CA ILE A 156 2.57 -5.38 -12.57
C ILE A 156 3.93 -5.40 -11.88
N ALA A 157 4.08 -4.73 -10.75
CA ALA A 157 5.35 -4.53 -10.05
C ALA A 157 6.19 -5.81 -9.90
N PRO A 158 5.71 -6.89 -9.26
CA PRO A 158 6.54 -8.09 -9.07
C PRO A 158 6.89 -8.76 -10.41
N PHE A 159 6.01 -8.68 -11.41
CA PHE A 159 6.24 -9.28 -12.72
C PHE A 159 7.29 -8.51 -13.52
N ARG A 160 7.40 -7.19 -13.36
CA ARG A 160 8.51 -6.41 -13.92
C ARG A 160 9.86 -7.00 -13.47
N GLY A 161 10.02 -7.25 -12.16
CA GLY A 161 11.23 -7.83 -11.60
C GLY A 161 11.50 -9.25 -12.15
N ILE A 162 10.48 -10.10 -12.16
CA ILE A 162 10.58 -11.48 -12.71
C ILE A 162 10.96 -11.49 -14.19
N LEU A 163 10.40 -10.59 -15.01
CA LEU A 163 10.68 -10.52 -16.43
C LEU A 163 12.12 -10.03 -16.71
N TRP A 164 12.60 -9.04 -15.96
CA TRP A 164 14.00 -8.62 -16.01
C TRP A 164 14.95 -9.74 -15.59
N GLU A 165 14.67 -10.45 -14.50
CA GLU A 165 15.47 -11.60 -14.05
C GLU A 165 15.57 -12.64 -15.16
N ARG A 166 14.43 -12.97 -15.80
CA ARG A 166 14.36 -13.95 -16.90
C ARG A 166 15.16 -13.52 -18.14
N LYS A 167 15.07 -12.26 -18.55
CA LYS A 167 15.85 -11.73 -19.68
C LYS A 167 17.35 -11.81 -19.38
N MET A 168 17.76 -11.46 -18.16
CA MET A 168 19.17 -11.54 -17.75
C MET A 168 19.67 -12.98 -17.59
N MET A 169 18.83 -13.90 -17.11
CA MET A 169 19.14 -15.33 -17.09
C MET A 169 19.34 -15.87 -18.50
N LYS A 170 18.45 -15.54 -19.45
CA LYS A 170 18.60 -15.89 -20.87
C LYS A 170 19.89 -15.32 -21.46
N PHE A 171 20.21 -14.05 -21.18
CA PHE A 171 21.46 -13.41 -21.61
C PHE A 171 22.71 -14.12 -21.07
N LYS A 172 22.63 -14.70 -19.87
CA LYS A 172 23.69 -15.53 -19.27
C LYS A 172 23.66 -17.00 -19.72
N ASN A 173 22.93 -17.33 -20.78
CA ASN A 173 22.75 -18.70 -21.30
C ASN A 173 22.17 -19.69 -20.27
N LEU A 174 21.42 -19.21 -19.28
CA LEU A 174 20.68 -20.06 -18.35
C LEU A 174 19.35 -20.47 -18.96
N LEU A 175 18.95 -21.72 -18.69
CA LEU A 175 17.68 -22.25 -19.18
C LEU A 175 16.51 -21.53 -18.49
N VAL A 176 15.65 -20.92 -19.30
CA VAL A 176 14.39 -20.31 -18.88
C VAL A 176 13.27 -20.79 -19.79
N SER A 177 12.14 -21.19 -19.22
CA SER A 177 10.97 -21.63 -19.98
C SER A 177 10.23 -20.44 -20.60
N SER A 178 9.09 -20.64 -21.27
CA SER A 178 8.29 -19.54 -21.81
C SER A 178 7.51 -18.79 -20.71
N VAL A 179 7.19 -17.52 -20.95
CA VAL A 179 6.27 -16.75 -20.09
C VAL A 179 5.30 -15.97 -20.97
N TYR A 180 4.02 -16.01 -20.61
CA TYR A 180 2.99 -15.18 -21.20
C TYR A 180 2.60 -14.11 -20.19
N ALA A 181 2.46 -12.87 -20.64
CA ALA A 181 2.08 -11.76 -19.79
C ALA A 181 0.78 -11.12 -20.24
N VAL A 182 -0.16 -10.96 -19.32
CA VAL A 182 -1.46 -10.35 -19.53
C VAL A 182 -1.55 -9.10 -18.68
N PHE A 183 -1.64 -7.95 -19.35
CA PHE A 183 -1.62 -6.63 -18.72
C PHE A 183 -3.00 -5.98 -18.75
N GLY A 184 -3.43 -5.44 -17.62
CA GLY A 184 -4.68 -4.68 -17.50
C GLY A 184 -4.44 -3.20 -17.22
N PHE A 185 -5.01 -2.31 -18.03
CA PHE A 185 -4.97 -0.86 -17.85
C PHE A 185 -6.23 -0.20 -18.42
N ARG A 186 -6.57 1.02 -17.99
CA ARG A 186 -7.79 1.72 -18.44
C ARG A 186 -7.60 2.39 -19.79
N TYR A 187 -6.50 3.13 -19.93
CA TYR A 187 -6.16 3.86 -21.15
C TYR A 187 -4.70 3.59 -21.51
N ARG A 188 -4.44 3.26 -22.78
CA ARG A 188 -3.06 3.04 -23.24
C ARG A 188 -2.20 4.28 -23.00
N ARG A 189 -2.76 5.46 -23.34
CA ARG A 189 -2.14 6.74 -23.04
C ARG A 189 -2.26 7.02 -21.53
N GLY A 190 -1.16 6.86 -20.81
CA GLY A 190 -1.03 7.26 -19.40
C GLY A 190 -1.06 6.09 -18.41
N ASP A 191 -1.82 5.02 -18.64
CA ASP A 191 -1.90 3.88 -17.71
C ASP A 191 -1.14 2.63 -18.21
N PHE A 192 -0.62 2.61 -19.44
CA PHE A 192 0.23 1.50 -19.91
C PHE A 192 1.67 1.65 -19.40
N LEU A 193 1.86 1.31 -18.13
CA LEU A 193 3.13 1.40 -17.42
C LEU A 193 4.21 0.59 -18.15
N TYR A 194 5.43 1.13 -18.25
CA TYR A 194 6.63 0.47 -18.79
C TYR A 194 6.52 -0.03 -20.24
N GLU A 195 5.69 0.59 -21.10
CA GLU A 195 5.48 0.19 -22.50
C GLU A 195 6.78 -0.13 -23.26
N ASN A 196 7.78 0.74 -23.16
CA ASN A 196 9.07 0.57 -23.83
C ASN A 196 9.87 -0.63 -23.28
N GLU A 197 9.78 -0.90 -21.97
CA GLU A 197 10.44 -2.07 -21.38
C GLU A 197 9.78 -3.36 -21.85
N TRP A 198 8.45 -3.39 -21.99
CA TRP A 198 7.76 -4.58 -22.49
C TRP A 198 8.18 -4.92 -23.91
N GLN A 199 8.35 -3.92 -24.77
CA GLN A 199 8.92 -4.14 -26.09
C GLN A 199 10.31 -4.78 -25.97
N TYR A 200 11.20 -4.25 -25.14
CA TYR A 200 12.54 -4.82 -24.96
C TYR A 200 12.56 -6.23 -24.35
N LEU A 201 11.68 -6.50 -23.37
CA LEU A 201 11.64 -7.76 -22.63
C LEU A 201 10.98 -8.90 -23.44
N PHE A 202 10.04 -8.58 -24.33
CA PHE A 202 9.30 -9.56 -25.13
C PHE A 202 9.67 -9.60 -26.61
N CYS A 203 10.28 -8.55 -27.16
CA CYS A 203 10.82 -8.65 -28.52
C CYS A 203 11.99 -9.65 -28.49
N GLY A 204 11.96 -10.58 -29.46
CA GLY A 204 13.10 -11.46 -29.69
C GLY A 204 14.35 -10.62 -29.87
N ASP A 205 15.50 -11.19 -29.52
CA ASP A 205 16.78 -10.57 -29.82
C ASP A 205 16.74 -10.13 -31.29
N CYS A 206 16.76 -8.82 -31.56
CA CYS A 206 16.95 -8.31 -32.91
C CYS A 206 18.43 -8.53 -33.27
N GLU A 207 18.82 -9.79 -33.34
CA GLU A 207 19.83 -10.27 -34.28
C GLU A 207 19.03 -10.35 -35.61
N GLY A 208 19.20 -9.46 -36.58
CA GLY A 208 20.48 -9.07 -37.14
C GLY A 208 20.92 -10.16 -38.11
N GLU A 209 20.28 -10.17 -39.29
CA GLU A 209 20.51 -11.03 -40.48
C GLU A 209 20.07 -12.50 -40.44
#